data_AF-A0A0D2LZX7-F1
#
_entry.id   AF-A0A0D2LZX7-F1
#
_cell.length_a   1.000
_cell.length_b   1.000
_cell.length_c   1.000
_cell.angle_alpha   90.00
_cell.angle_beta   90.00
_cell.angle_gamma   90.00
#
_symmetry.space_group_name_H-M   'P 1'
#
loop_
_entity.id
_entity.type
_entity.pdbx_description
1 polymer ?
#
loop_
_entity_poly.entity_id
_entity_poly.type
_entity_poly.pdbx_seq_one_letter_code
_entity_poly.pdbx_strand_id
1 'polypeptide(L)'
;MVHSLKPNPKSHIQEGWRIADFFSHHPEALHMFTHLLDDIGVPLNYRHMEGFGVHTFKLVNAAGRETLVKFHWKPKCGVKNLLEDEAVVVGGTNHSHATQDLYDAIAAGDYPEWALMIQTMDPADQDKFDFDPLDVTKIWPEDIFPLQPVGRMVLNRNPDNFFNENEQLAFCPALVVPGITYSDDKLLQTRIFSYADTQRHRLGPNYLMIPVNAPKCPARNNHHDGFMNFAARDEEVNYFPSRFDPVRHAAPHPIARNVVAGRRERAIIAKENNFKQPGERFRAMPRDRQDRFIGRMADILADKRCTAEIRRIWIGYWSQADAGLGQRLAQKLQAAGAM
;
A
#
# COMPACT_ATOMS: atom_id res chain seq x y z
N MET A 1 12.21 -5.51 -6.83
CA MET A 1 11.64 -4.19 -6.47
C MET A 1 12.30 -3.58 -5.24
N VAL A 2 12.05 -4.03 -4.00
CA VAL A 2 12.52 -3.30 -2.79
C VAL A 2 14.02 -2.99 -2.78
N HIS A 3 14.88 -3.90 -3.26
CA HIS A 3 16.32 -3.64 -3.37
C HIS A 3 16.72 -2.53 -4.35
N SER A 4 15.95 -2.30 -5.43
CA SER A 4 16.24 -1.20 -6.37
C SER A 4 15.88 0.16 -5.79
N LEU A 5 14.96 0.18 -4.82
CA LEU A 5 14.52 1.37 -4.09
C LEU A 5 15.37 1.69 -2.85
N LYS A 6 16.34 0.85 -2.49
CA LYS A 6 17.23 1.02 -1.33
C LYS A 6 18.64 1.45 -1.77
N PRO A 7 19.52 1.83 -0.82
CA PRO A 7 20.88 2.22 -1.16
C PRO A 7 21.68 1.12 -1.86
N ASN A 8 22.64 1.53 -2.69
CA ASN A 8 23.54 0.64 -3.43
C ASN A 8 24.31 -0.28 -2.47
N PRO A 9 24.38 -1.60 -2.71
CA PRO A 9 25.07 -2.51 -1.80
C PRO A 9 26.58 -2.27 -1.70
N LYS A 10 27.19 -1.60 -2.69
CA LYS A 10 28.63 -1.27 -2.69
C LYS A 10 28.93 0.04 -1.96
N SER A 11 28.14 1.09 -2.20
CA SER A 11 28.43 2.44 -1.68
C SER A 11 27.52 2.89 -0.55
N HIS A 12 26.41 2.18 -0.31
CA HIS A 12 25.35 2.59 0.60
C HIS A 12 24.73 3.97 0.28
N ILE A 13 24.82 4.40 -0.97
CA ILE A 13 24.21 5.65 -1.46
C ILE A 13 22.89 5.32 -2.17
N GLN A 14 21.85 6.10 -1.92
CA GLN A 14 20.60 6.04 -2.68
C GLN A 14 20.83 6.66 -4.07
N GLU A 15 20.57 5.91 -5.14
CA GLU A 15 20.86 6.33 -6.51
C GLU A 15 19.64 6.09 -7.42
N GLY A 16 19.20 7.12 -8.13
CA GLY A 16 17.98 7.08 -8.97
C GLY A 16 18.08 6.11 -10.16
N TRP A 17 19.27 5.92 -10.75
CA TRP A 17 19.45 5.02 -11.90
C TRP A 17 19.06 3.57 -11.60
N ARG A 18 19.18 3.12 -10.34
CA ARG A 18 18.78 1.76 -9.93
C ARG A 18 17.27 1.54 -10.03
N ILE A 19 16.52 2.59 -9.71
CA ILE A 19 15.06 2.63 -9.82
C ILE A 19 14.69 2.58 -11.30
N ALA A 20 15.29 3.47 -12.10
CA ALA A 20 15.04 3.53 -13.54
C ALA A 20 15.39 2.22 -14.26
N ASP A 21 16.49 1.58 -13.93
CA ASP A 21 16.91 0.30 -14.52
C ASP A 21 15.90 -0.82 -14.21
N PHE A 22 15.60 -1.06 -12.92
CA PHE A 22 14.66 -2.12 -12.52
C PHE A 22 13.28 -1.93 -13.16
N PHE A 23 12.74 -0.72 -13.13
CA PHE A 23 11.41 -0.44 -13.66
C PHE A 23 11.37 -0.27 -15.19
N SER A 24 12.52 -0.23 -15.87
CA SER A 24 12.55 -0.37 -17.34
C SER A 24 12.11 -1.76 -17.82
N HIS A 25 12.03 -2.74 -16.92
CA HIS A 25 11.54 -4.09 -17.20
C HIS A 25 10.07 -4.31 -16.83
N HIS A 26 9.41 -3.31 -16.21
CA HIS A 26 8.11 -3.48 -15.54
C HIS A 26 7.16 -2.32 -15.88
N PRO A 27 6.54 -2.31 -17.08
CA PRO A 27 5.64 -1.24 -17.51
C PRO A 27 4.41 -1.08 -16.61
N GLU A 28 4.01 -2.10 -15.85
CA GLU A 28 2.90 -2.05 -14.89
C GLU A 28 3.15 -1.05 -13.75
N ALA A 29 4.39 -0.61 -13.53
CA ALA A 29 4.74 0.38 -12.52
C ALA A 29 4.41 1.83 -12.90
N LEU A 30 4.09 2.12 -14.16
CA LEU A 30 3.88 3.49 -14.63
C LEU A 30 2.81 4.23 -13.84
N HIS A 31 1.74 3.55 -13.45
CA HIS A 31 0.66 4.19 -12.70
C HIS A 31 1.16 4.67 -11.34
N MET A 32 1.94 3.86 -10.62
CA MET A 32 2.60 4.28 -9.38
C MET A 32 3.49 5.51 -9.60
N PHE A 33 4.28 5.55 -10.68
CA PHE A 33 5.13 6.71 -10.98
C PHE A 33 4.33 7.99 -11.22
N THR A 34 3.14 7.91 -11.82
CA THR A 34 2.25 9.09 -11.95
C THR A 34 1.71 9.62 -10.62
N HIS A 35 1.78 8.84 -9.54
CA HIS A 35 1.51 9.36 -8.19
C HIS A 35 2.79 9.80 -7.48
N LEU A 36 3.87 9.02 -7.59
CA LEU A 36 5.12 9.28 -6.89
C LEU A 36 5.83 10.55 -7.37
N LEU A 37 5.85 10.79 -8.68
CA LEU A 37 6.51 11.96 -9.28
C LEU A 37 5.56 13.13 -9.46
N ASP A 38 4.37 13.03 -8.89
CA ASP A 38 3.42 14.11 -8.83
C ASP A 38 3.67 14.97 -7.58
N ASP A 39 3.06 16.15 -7.49
CA ASP A 39 3.16 17.02 -6.32
C ASP A 39 2.60 16.35 -5.06
N ILE A 40 1.72 15.34 -5.19
CA ILE A 40 1.28 14.53 -4.04
C ILE A 40 2.34 13.53 -3.53
N GLY A 41 3.47 13.40 -4.23
CA GLY A 41 4.51 12.43 -3.92
C GLY A 41 5.24 12.71 -2.61
N VAL A 42 5.19 13.95 -2.11
CA VAL A 42 5.78 14.37 -0.83
C VAL A 42 4.71 15.07 0.02
N PRO A 43 3.93 14.32 0.82
CA PRO A 43 2.95 14.93 1.72
C PRO A 43 3.60 15.90 2.71
N LEU A 44 2.88 16.97 3.07
CA LEU A 44 3.34 17.97 4.04
C LEU A 44 3.62 17.36 5.42
N ASN A 45 2.75 16.44 5.83
CA ASN A 45 2.85 15.64 7.04
C ASN A 45 1.79 14.54 6.97
N TYR A 46 1.71 13.69 7.99
CA TYR A 46 0.78 12.56 8.01
C TYR A 46 -0.70 12.99 7.99
N ARG A 47 -1.07 14.14 8.56
CA ARG A 47 -2.47 14.56 8.71
C ARG A 47 -3.11 14.95 7.38
N HIS A 48 -2.31 15.46 6.45
CA HIS A 48 -2.77 15.98 5.16
C HIS A 48 -2.56 15.00 4.00
N MET A 49 -2.54 13.70 4.26
CA MET A 49 -2.44 12.66 3.23
C MET A 49 -3.65 11.73 3.23
N GLU A 50 -4.01 11.25 2.05
CA GLU A 50 -5.00 10.18 1.89
C GLU A 50 -4.40 8.83 2.30
N GLY A 51 -5.28 7.91 2.70
CA GLY A 51 -4.93 6.51 2.94
C GLY A 51 -5.75 5.59 2.06
N PHE A 52 -5.16 4.48 1.61
CA PHE A 52 -5.84 3.53 0.73
C PHE A 52 -5.54 2.09 1.18
N GLY A 53 -6.55 1.23 1.09
CA GLY A 53 -6.34 -0.22 1.23
C GLY A 53 -5.51 -0.81 0.07
N VAL A 54 -5.50 -0.11 -1.09
CA VAL A 54 -4.89 -0.48 -2.38
C VAL A 54 -5.51 -1.73 -2.99
N HIS A 55 -5.41 -2.85 -2.27
CA HIS A 55 -5.94 -4.15 -2.64
C HIS A 55 -7.47 -4.13 -2.69
N THR A 56 -7.99 -4.97 -3.56
CA THR A 56 -9.39 -5.39 -3.50
C THR A 56 -9.53 -6.43 -2.38
N PHE A 57 -10.48 -6.25 -1.48
CA PHE A 57 -10.90 -7.24 -0.48
C PHE A 57 -12.28 -7.79 -0.84
N LYS A 58 -12.79 -8.75 -0.06
CA LYS A 58 -14.15 -9.26 -0.16
C LYS A 58 -14.90 -8.96 1.14
N LEU A 59 -16.11 -8.40 1.03
CA LEU A 59 -17.10 -8.38 2.09
C LEU A 59 -18.00 -9.61 1.96
N VAL A 60 -18.33 -10.25 3.08
CA VAL A 60 -19.22 -11.41 3.13
C VAL A 60 -20.35 -11.12 4.12
N ASN A 61 -21.59 -11.11 3.64
CA ASN A 61 -22.74 -10.84 4.50
C ASN A 61 -23.24 -12.11 5.22
N ALA A 62 -24.25 -11.96 6.09
CA ALA A 62 -24.82 -13.07 6.86
C ALA A 62 -25.43 -14.20 6.00
N ALA A 63 -25.83 -13.90 4.76
CA ALA A 63 -26.32 -14.89 3.81
C ALA A 63 -25.20 -15.56 2.99
N GLY A 64 -23.93 -15.17 3.22
CA GLY A 64 -22.77 -15.65 2.47
C GLY A 64 -22.60 -15.01 1.09
N ARG A 65 -23.29 -13.90 0.79
CA ARG A 65 -23.08 -13.17 -0.45
C ARG A 65 -21.77 -12.38 -0.37
N GLU A 66 -20.96 -12.51 -1.42
CA GLU A 66 -19.69 -11.82 -1.59
C GLU A 66 -19.88 -10.46 -2.29
N THR A 67 -19.06 -9.49 -1.93
CA THR A 67 -18.95 -8.19 -2.62
C THR A 67 -17.50 -7.75 -2.60
N LEU A 68 -16.91 -7.46 -3.76
CA LEU A 68 -15.56 -6.92 -3.80
C LEU A 68 -15.56 -5.49 -3.24
N VAL A 69 -14.51 -5.10 -2.51
CA VAL A 69 -14.41 -3.78 -1.88
C VAL A 69 -13.01 -3.18 -1.98
N LYS A 70 -12.94 -1.87 -2.19
CA LYS A 70 -11.72 -1.05 -1.96
C LYS A 70 -11.98 -0.02 -0.86
N PHE A 71 -11.03 0.13 0.06
CA PHE A 71 -11.11 1.06 1.18
C PHE A 71 -10.31 2.35 0.92
N HIS A 72 -10.92 3.48 1.25
CA HIS A 72 -10.37 4.83 1.05
C HIS A 72 -10.51 5.66 2.33
N TRP A 73 -9.45 6.33 2.72
CA TRP A 73 -9.40 7.23 3.87
C TRP A 73 -9.12 8.64 3.39
N LYS A 74 -10.11 9.53 3.53
CA LYS A 74 -10.03 10.92 3.05
C LYS A 74 -9.77 11.86 4.25
N PRO A 75 -8.65 12.60 4.30
CA PRO A 75 -8.33 13.49 5.42
C PRO A 75 -9.32 14.65 5.47
N LYS A 76 -9.85 14.94 6.66
CA LYS A 76 -10.81 16.04 6.85
C LYS A 76 -10.15 17.42 6.77
N CYS A 77 -8.87 17.52 7.08
CA CYS A 77 -8.09 18.76 6.95
C CYS A 77 -7.57 19.02 5.52
N GLY A 78 -7.95 18.17 4.56
CA GLY A 78 -7.56 18.29 3.16
C GLY A 78 -6.16 17.75 2.86
N VAL A 79 -5.83 17.66 1.57
CA VAL A 79 -4.53 17.19 1.10
C VAL A 79 -3.57 18.35 0.91
N LYS A 80 -2.35 18.24 1.47
CA LYS A 80 -1.29 19.24 1.34
C LYS A 80 0.06 18.55 1.17
N ASN A 81 0.92 19.14 0.36
CA ASN A 81 2.18 18.53 -0.06
C ASN A 81 3.29 19.60 -0.08
N LEU A 82 4.53 19.13 -0.11
CA LEU A 82 5.73 19.95 -0.29
C LEU A 82 6.20 19.84 -1.74
N LEU A 83 6.65 20.96 -2.31
CA LEU A 83 7.51 20.95 -3.49
C LEU A 83 8.96 20.63 -3.11
N GLU A 84 9.80 20.36 -4.09
CA GLU A 84 11.18 19.86 -3.89
C GLU A 84 12.03 20.77 -3.00
N ASP A 85 11.98 22.07 -3.24
CA ASP A 85 12.73 23.09 -2.51
C ASP A 85 12.26 23.17 -1.06
N GLU A 86 10.94 23.16 -0.83
CA GLU A 86 10.36 23.09 0.51
C GLU A 86 10.74 21.78 1.22
N ALA A 87 10.71 20.65 0.53
CA ALA A 87 11.07 19.35 1.09
C ALA A 87 12.53 19.28 1.51
N VAL A 88 13.45 19.89 0.74
CA VAL A 88 14.87 20.00 1.11
C VAL A 88 15.04 20.84 2.37
N VAL A 89 14.36 21.98 2.46
CA VAL A 89 14.44 22.86 3.63
C VAL A 89 13.84 22.19 4.88
N VAL A 90 12.61 21.68 4.77
CA VAL A 90 11.90 21.03 5.88
C VAL A 90 12.64 19.79 6.34
N GLY A 91 13.01 18.90 5.42
CA GLY A 91 13.74 17.67 5.74
C GLY A 91 15.15 17.91 6.28
N GLY A 92 15.85 18.92 5.75
CA GLY A 92 17.17 19.33 6.24
C GLY A 92 17.12 19.97 7.63
N THR A 93 16.03 20.67 7.95
CA THR A 93 15.83 21.30 9.27
C THR A 93 15.37 20.29 10.31
N ASN A 94 14.41 19.43 9.95
CA ASN A 94 13.86 18.42 10.84
C ASN A 94 13.45 17.15 10.08
N HIS A 95 14.30 16.12 10.16
CA HIS A 95 14.02 14.81 9.59
C HIS A 95 12.78 14.11 10.17
N SER A 96 12.30 14.56 11.34
CA SER A 96 11.12 14.04 12.04
C SER A 96 9.90 14.98 11.97
N HIS A 97 9.87 15.96 11.05
CA HIS A 97 8.82 16.99 10.96
C HIS A 97 7.40 16.43 10.95
N ALA A 98 7.12 15.36 10.19
CA ALA A 98 5.77 14.79 10.10
C ALA A 98 5.33 14.12 11.40
N THR A 99 6.26 13.48 12.12
CA THR A 99 6.01 12.91 13.45
C THR A 99 5.78 14.01 14.48
N GLN A 100 6.61 15.07 14.44
CA GLN A 100 6.45 16.22 15.32
C GLN A 100 5.09 16.91 15.11
N ASP A 101 4.71 17.18 13.85
CA ASP A 101 3.40 17.76 13.54
C ASP A 101 2.24 16.93 14.10
N LEU A 102 2.26 15.61 13.92
CA LEU A 102 1.20 14.74 14.44
C LEU A 102 1.17 14.74 15.97
N TYR A 103 2.34 14.66 16.61
CA TYR A 103 2.47 14.65 18.06
C TYR A 103 1.96 15.95 18.69
N ASP A 104 2.43 17.08 18.17
CA ASP A 104 2.09 18.42 18.67
C ASP A 104 0.60 18.74 18.42
N ALA A 105 0.05 18.35 17.27
CA ALA A 105 -1.37 18.52 16.98
C ALA A 105 -2.25 17.76 17.98
N ILE A 106 -1.92 16.49 18.26
CA ILE A 106 -2.66 15.69 19.26
C ILE A 106 -2.49 16.29 20.66
N ALA A 107 -1.29 16.73 21.04
CA ALA A 107 -1.05 17.35 22.34
C ALA A 107 -1.83 18.66 22.52
N ALA A 108 -2.02 19.42 21.44
CA ALA A 108 -2.80 20.65 21.41
C ALA A 108 -4.33 20.42 21.34
N GLY A 109 -4.80 19.18 21.22
CA GLY A 109 -6.22 18.86 21.02
C GLY A 109 -6.73 19.04 19.60
N ASP A 110 -5.85 19.32 18.63
CA ASP A 110 -6.14 19.39 17.20
C ASP A 110 -6.09 17.96 16.58
N TYR A 111 -7.08 17.16 16.93
CA TYR A 111 -7.11 15.74 16.55
C TYR A 111 -7.40 15.56 15.05
N PRO A 112 -6.46 14.98 14.28
CA PRO A 112 -6.72 14.73 12.87
C PRO A 112 -7.77 13.65 12.66
N GLU A 113 -8.59 13.84 11.62
CA GLU A 113 -9.67 12.94 11.26
C GLU A 113 -9.60 12.49 9.80
N TRP A 114 -10.00 11.25 9.54
CA TRP A 114 -10.22 10.71 8.19
C TRP A 114 -11.63 10.14 8.06
N ALA A 115 -12.30 10.43 6.95
CA ALA A 115 -13.51 9.72 6.55
C ALA A 115 -13.16 8.39 5.90
N LEU A 116 -13.78 7.30 6.38
CA LEU A 116 -13.74 6.01 5.72
C LEU A 116 -14.80 5.97 4.63
N MET A 117 -14.35 5.73 3.40
CA MET A 117 -15.18 5.53 2.22
C MET A 117 -14.85 4.17 1.60
N ILE A 118 -15.83 3.57 0.92
CA ILE A 118 -15.63 2.33 0.17
C ILE A 118 -16.14 2.43 -1.26
N GLN A 119 -15.51 1.68 -2.15
CA GLN A 119 -16.09 1.31 -3.44
C GLN A 119 -16.47 -0.16 -3.38
N THR A 120 -17.56 -0.54 -4.03
CA THR A 120 -18.07 -1.92 -4.05
C THR A 120 -18.31 -2.41 -5.46
N MET A 121 -18.02 -3.68 -5.75
CA MET A 121 -18.25 -4.30 -7.05
C MET A 121 -18.82 -5.70 -6.86
N ASP A 122 -19.81 -6.09 -7.68
CA ASP A 122 -20.29 -7.47 -7.70
C ASP A 122 -19.19 -8.36 -8.31
N PRO A 123 -18.79 -9.49 -7.68
CA PRO A 123 -17.79 -10.38 -8.26
C PRO A 123 -18.10 -10.83 -9.69
N ALA A 124 -19.38 -10.89 -10.10
CA ALA A 124 -19.79 -11.23 -11.47
C ALA A 124 -19.43 -10.16 -12.51
N ASP A 125 -19.09 -8.94 -12.07
CA ASP A 125 -18.75 -7.82 -12.95
C ASP A 125 -17.26 -7.73 -13.28
N GLN A 126 -16.40 -8.57 -12.67
CA GLN A 126 -14.95 -8.46 -12.80
C GLN A 126 -14.47 -8.45 -14.26
N ASP A 127 -15.11 -9.24 -15.11
CA ASP A 127 -14.72 -9.38 -16.51
C ASP A 127 -15.24 -8.27 -17.43
N LYS A 128 -16.07 -7.35 -16.94
CA LYS A 128 -16.69 -6.29 -17.75
C LYS A 128 -15.76 -5.13 -18.12
N PHE A 129 -14.57 -5.06 -17.52
CA PHE A 129 -13.63 -3.95 -17.68
C PHE A 129 -12.43 -4.34 -18.54
N ASP A 130 -11.75 -3.33 -19.08
CA ASP A 130 -10.48 -3.45 -19.82
C ASP A 130 -9.25 -3.55 -18.90
N PHE A 131 -9.48 -3.71 -17.60
CA PHE A 131 -8.49 -3.98 -16.57
C PHE A 131 -9.01 -5.08 -15.64
N ASP A 132 -8.12 -5.72 -14.89
CA ASP A 132 -8.47 -6.68 -13.85
C ASP A 132 -8.74 -5.92 -12.52
N PRO A 133 -9.95 -5.99 -11.93
CA PRO A 133 -10.25 -5.35 -10.65
C PRO A 133 -9.38 -5.81 -9.47
N LEU A 134 -8.70 -6.96 -9.57
CA LEU A 134 -7.80 -7.49 -8.56
C LEU A 134 -6.33 -7.13 -8.82
N ASP A 135 -6.04 -6.43 -9.92
CA ASP A 135 -4.71 -5.85 -10.20
C ASP A 135 -4.49 -4.60 -9.35
N VAL A 136 -3.49 -4.66 -8.46
CA VAL A 136 -3.09 -3.56 -7.57
C VAL A 136 -2.55 -2.33 -8.29
N THR A 137 -2.13 -2.47 -9.55
CA THR A 137 -1.66 -1.34 -10.35
C THR A 137 -2.83 -0.55 -10.96
N LYS A 138 -4.08 -0.98 -10.72
CA LYS A 138 -5.30 -0.38 -11.26
C LYS A 138 -6.18 0.23 -10.16
N ILE A 139 -6.72 1.40 -10.47
CA ILE A 139 -7.80 2.01 -9.67
C ILE A 139 -9.16 1.64 -10.26
N TRP A 140 -10.18 1.63 -9.41
CA TRP A 140 -11.57 1.57 -9.87
C TRP A 140 -12.04 3.01 -10.10
N PRO A 141 -12.40 3.41 -11.33
CA PRO A 141 -12.82 4.77 -11.62
C PRO A 141 -14.00 5.19 -10.74
N GLU A 142 -13.91 6.35 -10.08
CA GLU A 142 -14.94 6.82 -9.12
C GLU A 142 -16.26 7.20 -9.79
N ASP A 143 -16.25 7.50 -11.09
CA ASP A 143 -17.45 7.73 -11.92
C ASP A 143 -18.23 6.44 -12.21
N ILE A 144 -17.56 5.30 -12.23
CA ILE A 144 -18.17 3.97 -12.40
C ILE A 144 -18.50 3.36 -11.03
N PHE A 145 -17.58 3.51 -10.06
CA PHE A 145 -17.69 2.97 -8.71
C PHE A 145 -17.63 4.11 -7.69
N PRO A 146 -18.76 4.80 -7.43
CA PRO A 146 -18.77 5.95 -6.55
C PRO A 146 -18.40 5.59 -5.10
N LEU A 147 -17.70 6.50 -4.45
CA LEU A 147 -17.34 6.39 -3.04
C LEU A 147 -18.56 6.46 -2.13
N GLN A 148 -18.70 5.47 -1.25
CA GLN A 148 -19.78 5.37 -0.27
C GLN A 148 -19.23 5.60 1.15
N PRO A 149 -19.79 6.52 1.93
CA PRO A 149 -19.33 6.79 3.30
C PRO A 149 -19.68 5.64 4.25
N VAL A 150 -18.74 5.28 5.12
CA VAL A 150 -18.91 4.23 6.13
C VAL A 150 -18.76 4.77 7.55
N GLY A 151 -17.76 5.61 7.80
CA GLY A 151 -17.45 6.09 9.15
C GLY A 151 -16.28 7.06 9.18
N ARG A 152 -15.66 7.21 10.36
CA ARG A 152 -14.49 8.08 10.55
C ARG A 152 -13.49 7.49 11.53
N MET A 153 -12.23 7.87 11.37
CA MET A 153 -11.14 7.62 12.31
C MET A 153 -10.64 8.96 12.85
N VAL A 154 -10.39 9.02 14.16
CA VAL A 154 -9.81 10.18 14.84
C VAL A 154 -8.58 9.70 15.60
N LEU A 155 -7.44 10.35 15.40
CA LEU A 155 -6.25 10.11 16.22
C LEU A 155 -6.23 11.14 17.35
N ASN A 156 -6.48 10.70 18.58
CA ASN A 156 -6.71 11.59 19.72
C ASN A 156 -5.81 11.34 20.93
N ARG A 157 -4.78 10.50 20.77
CA ARG A 157 -3.85 10.17 21.84
C ARG A 157 -2.48 9.83 21.29
N ASN A 158 -1.45 10.45 21.84
CA ASN A 158 -0.06 10.09 21.57
C ASN A 158 0.31 8.81 22.32
N PRO A 159 1.30 8.04 21.83
CA PRO A 159 1.86 6.93 22.61
C PRO A 159 2.55 7.48 23.87
N ASP A 160 2.41 6.79 24.99
CA ASP A 160 3.14 7.09 26.23
C ASP A 160 4.62 6.69 26.05
N ASN A 161 4.88 5.61 25.31
CA ASN A 161 6.22 5.18 24.95
C ASN A 161 6.30 4.75 23.49
N PHE A 162 7.08 5.49 22.69
CA PHE A 162 7.23 5.25 21.25
C PHE A 162 7.72 3.83 20.92
N PHE A 163 8.69 3.30 21.67
CA PHE A 163 9.23 1.98 21.37
C PHE A 163 8.19 0.87 21.65
N ASN A 164 7.49 0.95 22.78
CA ASN A 164 6.52 -0.05 23.19
C ASN A 164 5.24 -0.05 22.37
N GLU A 165 4.81 1.13 21.90
CA GLU A 165 3.51 1.28 21.22
C GLU A 165 3.63 1.53 19.71
N ASN A 166 4.77 1.99 19.19
CA ASN A 166 4.97 2.25 17.77
C ASN A 166 6.00 1.28 17.17
N GLU A 167 7.23 1.26 17.69
CA GLU A 167 8.28 0.41 17.11
C GLU A 167 7.94 -1.09 17.21
N GLN A 168 7.33 -1.53 18.32
CA GLN A 168 6.87 -2.91 18.51
C GLN A 168 5.50 -3.23 17.90
N LEU A 169 4.84 -2.27 17.26
CA LEU A 169 3.55 -2.48 16.61
C LEU A 169 3.67 -3.43 15.40
N ALA A 170 2.67 -4.29 15.21
CA ALA A 170 2.68 -5.35 14.20
C ALA A 170 1.35 -5.42 13.43
N PHE A 171 1.26 -4.70 12.30
CA PHE A 171 0.12 -4.81 11.37
C PHE A 171 0.29 -6.00 10.42
N CYS A 172 -0.74 -6.79 10.18
CA CYS A 172 -0.69 -7.89 9.22
C CYS A 172 -2.01 -7.97 8.42
N PRO A 173 -1.98 -7.96 7.08
CA PRO A 173 -3.20 -8.09 6.27
C PRO A 173 -3.98 -9.40 6.49
N ALA A 174 -3.34 -10.44 7.05
CA ALA A 174 -3.99 -11.70 7.42
C ALA A 174 -4.89 -11.60 8.67
N LEU A 175 -4.83 -10.49 9.41
CA LEU A 175 -5.64 -10.26 10.59
C LEU A 175 -6.97 -9.60 10.18
N VAL A 176 -7.84 -10.40 9.56
CA VAL A 176 -9.21 -10.00 9.21
C VAL A 176 -10.22 -10.46 10.26
N VAL A 177 -11.42 -9.89 10.22
CA VAL A 177 -12.55 -10.24 11.10
C VAL A 177 -13.71 -10.81 10.28
N PRO A 178 -14.61 -11.62 10.87
CA PRO A 178 -15.78 -12.14 10.18
C PRO A 178 -16.54 -11.03 9.44
N GLY A 179 -16.82 -11.27 8.16
CA GLY A 179 -17.43 -10.29 7.25
C GLY A 179 -16.45 -9.60 6.29
N ILE A 180 -15.14 -9.68 6.55
CA ILE A 180 -14.07 -9.23 5.64
C ILE A 180 -13.15 -10.42 5.35
N THR A 181 -12.85 -10.67 4.08
CA THR A 181 -11.91 -11.71 3.65
C THR A 181 -11.11 -11.26 2.43
N TYR A 182 -10.20 -12.12 1.99
CA TYR A 182 -9.21 -11.82 0.95
C TYR A 182 -9.80 -11.98 -0.46
N SER A 183 -9.35 -11.16 -1.39
CA SER A 183 -9.54 -11.41 -2.82
C SER A 183 -8.39 -12.25 -3.39
N ASP A 184 -8.48 -12.57 -4.67
CA ASP A 184 -7.48 -13.34 -5.41
C ASP A 184 -6.35 -12.46 -6.00
N ASP A 185 -6.25 -11.21 -5.53
CA ASP A 185 -5.12 -10.30 -5.79
C ASP A 185 -3.78 -10.95 -5.40
N LYS A 186 -2.93 -11.17 -6.40
CA LYS A 186 -1.65 -11.90 -6.26
C LYS A 186 -0.70 -11.25 -5.25
N LEU A 187 -0.71 -9.91 -5.14
CA LEU A 187 0.16 -9.21 -4.19
C LEU A 187 -0.40 -9.31 -2.78
N LEU A 188 -1.73 -9.16 -2.61
CA LEU A 188 -2.39 -9.37 -1.32
C LEU A 188 -2.12 -10.78 -0.79
N GLN A 189 -2.28 -11.80 -1.63
CA GLN A 189 -2.03 -13.21 -1.28
C GLN A 189 -0.62 -13.43 -0.72
N THR A 190 0.39 -12.74 -1.26
CA THR A 190 1.76 -12.78 -0.75
C THR A 190 1.89 -12.07 0.61
N ARG A 191 1.23 -10.92 0.78
CA ARG A 191 1.28 -10.12 2.02
C ARG A 191 0.62 -10.81 3.21
N ILE A 192 -0.40 -11.62 2.99
CA ILE A 192 -1.06 -12.40 4.05
C ILE A 192 -0.06 -13.32 4.75
N PHE A 193 0.92 -13.87 4.03
CA PHE A 193 2.00 -14.66 4.61
C PHE A 193 3.14 -13.79 5.16
N SER A 194 3.66 -12.86 4.35
CA SER A 194 4.97 -12.24 4.60
C SER A 194 5.06 -11.41 5.89
N TYR A 195 3.95 -10.80 6.30
CA TYR A 195 3.93 -9.94 7.49
C TYR A 195 4.09 -10.73 8.78
N ALA A 196 3.30 -11.80 8.96
CA ALA A 196 3.39 -12.65 10.15
C ALA A 196 4.76 -13.33 10.26
N ASP A 197 5.34 -13.76 9.14
CA ASP A 197 6.69 -14.31 9.09
C ASP A 197 7.74 -13.28 9.54
N THR A 198 7.71 -12.08 8.94
CA THR A 198 8.61 -10.98 9.30
C THR A 198 8.47 -10.56 10.76
N GLN A 199 7.25 -10.56 11.30
CA GLN A 199 6.98 -10.18 12.69
C GLN A 199 7.55 -11.19 13.68
N ARG A 200 7.48 -12.49 13.39
CA ARG A 200 8.13 -13.51 14.23
C ARG A 200 9.64 -13.33 14.28
N HIS A 201 10.25 -12.95 13.15
CA HIS A 201 11.68 -12.63 13.11
C HIS A 201 11.99 -11.34 13.90
N ARG A 202 11.23 -10.27 13.68
CA ARG A 202 11.50 -8.93 14.24
C ARG A 202 11.20 -8.82 15.74
N LEU A 203 10.12 -9.47 16.21
CA LEU A 203 9.56 -9.28 17.55
C LEU A 203 9.46 -10.59 18.36
N GLY A 204 9.85 -11.72 17.78
CA GLY A 204 9.74 -13.04 18.39
C GLY A 204 8.38 -13.71 18.17
N PRO A 205 8.25 -15.02 18.51
CA PRO A 205 7.05 -15.81 18.22
C PRO A 205 5.79 -15.33 18.97
N ASN A 206 5.98 -14.72 20.14
CA ASN A 206 4.92 -14.26 21.03
C ASN A 206 4.60 -12.75 20.88
N TYR A 207 4.93 -12.13 19.74
CA TYR A 207 4.73 -10.67 19.52
C TYR A 207 3.29 -10.18 19.69
N LEU A 208 2.29 -11.07 19.53
CA LEU A 208 0.88 -10.77 19.78
C LEU A 208 0.52 -10.60 21.26
N MET A 209 1.43 -10.98 22.18
CA MET A 209 1.27 -10.73 23.61
C MET A 209 1.70 -9.31 24.01
N ILE A 210 2.53 -8.63 23.19
CA ILE A 210 2.93 -7.25 23.44
C ILE A 210 1.66 -6.38 23.51
N PRO A 211 1.48 -5.52 24.54
CA PRO A 211 0.19 -4.87 24.81
C PRO A 211 -0.44 -4.14 23.62
N VAL A 212 0.35 -3.51 22.74
CA VAL A 212 -0.17 -2.79 21.57
C VAL A 212 -0.69 -3.73 20.46
N ASN A 213 -0.21 -4.97 20.42
CA ASN A 213 -0.62 -6.01 19.46
C ASN A 213 -1.71 -6.94 20.01
N ALA A 214 -1.95 -6.89 21.33
CA ALA A 214 -2.89 -7.77 21.99
C ALA A 214 -4.34 -7.46 21.58
N PRO A 215 -5.16 -8.49 21.29
CA PRO A 215 -6.56 -8.27 20.96
C PRO A 215 -7.32 -7.73 22.18
N LYS A 216 -8.28 -6.83 21.93
CA LYS A 216 -9.19 -6.30 22.96
C LYS A 216 -10.39 -7.20 23.25
N CYS A 217 -10.51 -8.33 22.56
CA CYS A 217 -11.54 -9.35 22.76
C CYS A 217 -10.94 -10.61 23.41
N PRO A 218 -11.75 -11.50 23.99
CA PRO A 218 -11.26 -12.77 24.51
C PRO A 218 -10.49 -13.55 23.44
N ALA A 219 -9.23 -13.86 23.70
CA ALA A 219 -8.39 -14.65 22.81
C ALA A 219 -8.08 -16.00 23.46
N ARG A 220 -8.65 -17.07 22.91
CA ARG A 220 -8.34 -18.45 23.28
C ARG A 220 -7.74 -19.17 22.09
N ASN A 221 -6.49 -19.62 22.24
CA ASN A 221 -5.77 -20.40 21.24
C ASN A 221 -4.89 -21.46 21.94
N ASN A 222 -4.45 -22.44 21.16
CA ASN A 222 -3.55 -23.51 21.61
C ASN A 222 -2.07 -23.17 21.35
N HIS A 223 -1.72 -21.89 21.24
CA HIS A 223 -0.33 -21.47 21.12
C HIS A 223 0.34 -21.49 22.50
N HIS A 224 1.38 -22.32 22.65
CA HIS A 224 2.15 -22.49 23.88
C HIS A 224 3.64 -22.28 23.65
N ASP A 225 4.37 -22.09 24.75
CA ASP A 225 5.82 -21.97 24.81
C ASP A 225 6.38 -20.82 23.95
N GLY A 226 7.60 -20.97 23.45
CA GLY A 226 8.28 -19.96 22.64
C GLY A 226 8.98 -18.87 23.45
N PHE A 227 9.96 -18.22 22.83
CA PHE A 227 10.73 -17.14 23.46
C PHE A 227 9.81 -16.01 23.93
N MET A 228 10.10 -15.49 25.14
CA MET A 228 9.35 -14.39 25.79
C MET A 228 7.83 -14.65 25.89
N ASN A 229 7.42 -15.91 26.06
CA ASN A 229 6.06 -16.20 26.50
C ASN A 229 5.90 -15.82 27.98
N PHE A 230 5.00 -14.88 28.26
CA PHE A 230 4.66 -14.46 29.62
C PHE A 230 3.19 -14.69 29.96
N ALA A 231 2.48 -15.50 29.16
CA ALA A 231 1.12 -15.90 29.47
C ALA A 231 1.11 -16.83 30.70
N ALA A 232 0.30 -16.48 31.70
CA ALA A 232 -0.01 -17.40 32.79
C ALA A 232 -1.08 -18.40 32.31
N ARG A 233 -0.72 -19.68 32.28
CA ARG A 233 -1.54 -20.79 31.82
C ARG A 233 -1.44 -21.94 32.81
N ASP A 234 -2.58 -22.47 33.26
CA ASP A 234 -2.69 -23.59 34.20
C ASP A 234 -3.44 -24.78 33.57
N GLU A 235 -3.72 -24.73 32.27
CA GLU A 235 -4.45 -25.77 31.56
C GLU A 235 -3.60 -27.03 31.33
N GLU A 236 -4.19 -28.21 31.57
CA GLU A 236 -3.54 -29.51 31.29
C GLU A 236 -3.69 -29.96 29.83
N VAL A 237 -4.60 -29.34 29.08
CA VAL A 237 -4.94 -29.72 27.70
C VAL A 237 -4.53 -28.61 26.73
N ASN A 238 -3.63 -28.96 25.80
CA ASN A 238 -3.15 -28.06 24.75
C ASN A 238 -3.49 -28.52 23.32
N TYR A 239 -4.41 -29.46 23.19
CA TYR A 239 -4.81 -30.07 21.93
C TYR A 239 -6.33 -30.08 21.79
N PHE A 240 -6.81 -30.19 20.55
CA PHE A 240 -8.23 -30.27 20.23
C PHE A 240 -8.47 -31.27 19.09
N PRO A 241 -9.49 -32.15 19.16
CA PRO A 241 -10.49 -32.27 20.24
C PRO A 241 -9.94 -33.02 21.48
N SER A 242 -10.55 -32.79 22.65
CA SER A 242 -10.24 -33.48 23.90
C SER A 242 -11.53 -33.86 24.66
N ARG A 243 -11.45 -34.94 25.47
CA ARG A 243 -12.52 -35.30 26.42
C ARG A 243 -12.35 -34.64 27.78
N PHE A 244 -11.17 -34.08 28.05
CA PHE A 244 -10.81 -33.45 29.33
C PHE A 244 -10.92 -31.93 29.29
N ASP A 245 -11.12 -31.35 28.10
CA ASP A 245 -11.39 -29.93 27.91
C ASP A 245 -12.66 -29.75 27.05
N PRO A 246 -13.76 -29.19 27.60
CA PRO A 246 -15.04 -29.06 26.90
C PRO A 246 -15.10 -27.90 25.89
N VAL A 247 -13.96 -27.37 25.44
CA VAL A 247 -13.90 -26.38 24.36
C VAL A 247 -14.61 -26.85 23.09
N ARG A 248 -15.11 -25.90 22.31
CA ARG A 248 -15.82 -26.13 21.05
C ARG A 248 -15.25 -25.25 19.96
N HIS A 249 -15.44 -25.66 18.71
CA HIS A 249 -15.20 -24.77 17.57
C HIS A 249 -15.99 -23.46 17.75
N ALA A 250 -15.38 -22.35 17.32
CA ALA A 250 -16.09 -21.09 17.19
C ALA A 250 -17.31 -21.27 16.28
N ALA A 251 -18.34 -20.43 16.48
CA ALA A 251 -19.51 -20.43 15.61
C ALA A 251 -19.07 -20.25 14.15
N PRO A 252 -19.56 -21.08 13.21
CA PRO A 252 -19.20 -20.91 11.82
C PRO A 252 -19.75 -19.58 11.32
N HIS A 253 -18.95 -18.90 10.51
CA HIS A 253 -19.36 -17.71 9.77
C HIS A 253 -19.37 -18.05 8.28
N PRO A 254 -20.21 -17.39 7.47
CA PRO A 254 -20.14 -17.56 6.03
C PRO A 254 -18.73 -17.23 5.53
N ILE A 255 -18.18 -18.11 4.70
CA ILE A 255 -16.89 -17.95 4.04
C ILE A 255 -17.09 -17.97 2.52
N ALA A 256 -16.13 -17.40 1.80
CA ALA A 256 -16.12 -17.44 0.34
C ALA A 256 -16.03 -18.90 -0.15
N ARG A 257 -16.79 -19.24 -1.21
CA ARG A 257 -16.93 -20.64 -1.71
C ARG A 257 -16.54 -20.81 -3.18
N ASN A 258 -15.66 -19.94 -3.68
CA ASN A 258 -15.26 -19.94 -5.08
C ASN A 258 -14.69 -21.29 -5.52
N VAL A 259 -15.20 -21.82 -6.63
CA VAL A 259 -14.63 -22.98 -7.31
C VAL A 259 -13.40 -22.52 -8.10
N VAL A 260 -12.23 -23.07 -7.79
CA VAL A 260 -11.01 -22.82 -8.55
C VAL A 260 -10.89 -23.89 -9.64
N ALA A 261 -10.72 -23.45 -10.88
CA ALA A 261 -10.56 -24.32 -12.05
C ALA A 261 -9.34 -23.90 -12.88
N GLY A 262 -8.87 -24.78 -13.77
CA GLY A 262 -7.73 -24.52 -14.65
C GLY A 262 -6.47 -25.31 -14.29
N ARG A 263 -5.32 -24.89 -14.84
CA ARG A 263 -4.01 -25.52 -14.61
C ARG A 263 -3.17 -24.64 -13.70
N ARG A 264 -2.39 -25.25 -12.80
CA ARG A 264 -1.42 -24.53 -11.97
C ARG A 264 -0.23 -24.10 -12.84
N GLU A 265 -0.05 -22.80 -13.01
CA GLU A 265 1.04 -22.22 -13.78
C GLU A 265 1.54 -20.89 -13.21
N ARG A 266 2.68 -20.41 -13.72
CA ARG A 266 3.15 -19.05 -13.48
C ARG A 266 2.68 -18.18 -14.64
N ALA A 267 1.72 -17.30 -14.37
CA ALA A 267 1.14 -16.43 -15.37
C ALA A 267 1.14 -14.96 -14.90
N ILE A 268 1.32 -14.07 -15.87
CA ILE A 268 1.05 -12.63 -15.73
C ILE A 268 -0.47 -12.39 -15.68
N ILE A 269 -0.89 -11.19 -15.30
CA ILE A 269 -2.31 -10.81 -15.37
C ILE A 269 -2.68 -10.62 -16.84
N ALA A 270 -3.83 -11.12 -17.29
CA ALA A 270 -4.18 -11.08 -18.71
C ALA A 270 -4.57 -9.67 -19.20
N LYS A 271 -5.31 -8.91 -18.37
CA LYS A 271 -5.77 -7.55 -18.67
C LYS A 271 -4.81 -6.49 -18.10
N GLU A 272 -3.55 -6.52 -18.56
CA GLU A 272 -2.51 -5.66 -17.99
C GLU A 272 -2.78 -4.17 -18.18
N ASN A 273 -3.18 -3.73 -19.39
CA ASN A 273 -3.51 -2.33 -19.69
C ASN A 273 -2.62 -1.28 -18.97
N ASN A 274 -1.30 -1.40 -19.16
CA ASN A 274 -0.31 -0.68 -18.35
C ASN A 274 -0.23 0.83 -18.64
N PHE A 275 -0.88 1.32 -19.69
CA PHE A 275 -0.65 2.68 -20.22
C PHE A 275 -1.86 3.62 -20.12
N LYS A 276 -3.09 3.08 -20.09
CA LYS A 276 -4.32 3.90 -20.12
C LYS A 276 -4.47 4.79 -18.88
N GLN A 277 -4.53 4.19 -17.69
CA GLN A 277 -4.70 4.94 -16.43
C GLN A 277 -3.55 5.95 -16.16
N PRO A 278 -2.26 5.58 -16.38
CA PRO A 278 -1.17 6.57 -16.30
C PRO A 278 -1.36 7.76 -17.25
N GLY A 279 -1.77 7.50 -18.50
CA GLY A 279 -2.02 8.54 -19.48
C GLY A 279 -3.19 9.45 -19.11
N GLU A 280 -4.31 8.87 -18.67
CA GLU A 280 -5.48 9.60 -18.18
C GLU A 280 -5.12 10.51 -17.01
N ARG A 281 -4.36 9.97 -16.06
CA ARG A 281 -3.89 10.72 -14.90
C ARG A 281 -2.95 11.86 -15.27
N PHE A 282 -2.01 11.66 -16.19
CA PHE A 282 -1.13 12.72 -16.68
C PHE A 282 -1.93 13.83 -17.38
N ARG A 283 -2.88 13.47 -18.23
CA ARG A 283 -3.75 14.43 -18.93
C ARG A 283 -4.64 15.23 -17.99
N ALA A 284 -5.02 14.66 -16.85
CA ALA A 284 -5.79 15.35 -15.81
C ALA A 284 -4.97 16.38 -15.01
N MET A 285 -3.62 16.34 -15.07
CA MET A 285 -2.78 17.33 -14.40
C MET A 285 -2.81 18.68 -15.13
N PRO A 286 -2.86 19.81 -14.40
CA PRO A 286 -2.56 21.13 -14.96
C PRO A 286 -1.17 21.17 -15.59
N ARG A 287 -0.95 22.10 -16.52
CA ARG A 287 0.27 22.12 -17.34
C ARG A 287 1.55 22.28 -16.52
N ASP A 288 1.55 23.18 -15.55
CA ASP A 288 2.71 23.40 -14.67
C ASP A 288 3.07 22.14 -13.86
N ARG A 289 2.06 21.39 -13.43
CA ARG A 289 2.21 20.11 -12.72
C ARG A 289 2.74 19.00 -13.63
N GLN A 290 2.30 18.97 -14.89
CA GLN A 290 2.91 18.11 -15.92
C GLN A 290 4.38 18.45 -16.15
N ASP A 291 4.73 19.74 -16.20
CA ASP A 291 6.10 20.21 -16.39
C ASP A 291 7.01 19.72 -15.25
N ARG A 292 6.56 19.83 -13.98
CA ARG A 292 7.27 19.29 -12.80
C ARG A 292 7.42 17.77 -12.85
N PHE A 293 6.36 17.03 -13.19
CA PHE A 293 6.42 15.57 -13.36
C PHE A 293 7.50 15.16 -14.37
N ILE A 294 7.52 15.78 -15.55
CA ILE A 294 8.54 15.53 -16.59
C ILE A 294 9.92 15.96 -16.10
N GLY A 295 9.98 17.05 -15.35
CA GLY A 295 11.15 17.52 -14.62
C GLY A 295 11.83 16.39 -13.86
N ARG A 296 11.10 15.86 -12.88
CA ARG A 296 11.52 14.78 -11.97
C ARG A 296 11.92 13.51 -12.72
N MET A 297 11.13 13.11 -13.72
CA MET A 297 11.43 11.91 -14.52
C MET A 297 12.72 12.08 -15.32
N ALA A 298 12.93 13.24 -15.93
CA ALA A 298 14.17 13.53 -16.67
C ALA A 298 15.39 13.56 -15.75
N ASP A 299 15.25 14.10 -14.54
CA ASP A 299 16.36 14.20 -13.58
C ASP A 299 16.83 12.81 -13.14
N ILE A 300 15.92 11.85 -12.95
CA ILE A 300 16.25 10.44 -12.69
C ILE A 300 17.02 9.83 -13.88
N LEU A 301 16.55 10.07 -15.10
CA LEU A 301 17.09 9.48 -16.33
C LEU A 301 18.37 10.15 -16.85
N ALA A 302 18.67 11.36 -16.37
CA ALA A 302 19.88 12.10 -16.72
C ALA A 302 21.14 11.49 -16.08
N ASP A 303 21.00 10.58 -15.10
CA ASP A 303 22.14 9.85 -14.54
C ASP A 303 22.92 9.14 -15.66
N LYS A 304 24.24 9.25 -15.63
CA LYS A 304 25.15 8.63 -16.59
C LYS A 304 25.04 7.10 -16.66
N ARG A 305 24.56 6.46 -15.60
CA ARG A 305 24.32 5.01 -15.55
C ARG A 305 23.01 4.60 -16.22
N CYS A 306 22.06 5.51 -16.42
CA CYS A 306 20.93 5.26 -17.30
C CYS A 306 21.43 5.25 -18.74
N THR A 307 21.59 4.06 -19.31
CA THR A 307 22.08 3.92 -20.70
C THR A 307 21.08 4.50 -21.70
N ALA A 308 21.53 4.71 -22.95
CA ALA A 308 20.63 5.10 -24.03
C ALA A 308 19.46 4.13 -24.20
N GLU A 309 19.66 2.84 -23.94
CA GLU A 309 18.60 1.82 -23.95
C GLU A 309 17.56 2.08 -22.86
N ILE A 310 17.98 2.25 -21.60
CA ILE A 310 17.06 2.55 -20.47
C ILE A 310 16.23 3.80 -20.79
N ARG A 311 16.89 4.86 -21.29
CA ARG A 311 16.19 6.11 -21.64
C ARG A 311 15.17 5.90 -22.75
N ARG A 312 15.51 5.15 -23.81
CA ARG A 312 14.57 4.82 -24.90
C ARG A 312 13.38 4.01 -24.40
N ILE A 313 13.59 3.04 -23.51
CA ILE A 313 12.50 2.24 -22.94
C ILE A 313 11.53 3.15 -22.18
N TRP A 314 12.04 4.01 -21.30
CA TRP A 314 11.20 4.94 -20.53
C TRP A 314 10.45 5.94 -21.43
N ILE A 315 11.12 6.50 -22.44
CA ILE A 315 10.45 7.35 -23.44
C ILE A 315 9.37 6.56 -24.18
N GLY A 316 9.62 5.31 -24.54
CA GLY A 316 8.65 4.43 -25.21
C GLY A 316 7.44 4.11 -24.34
N TYR A 317 7.65 3.81 -23.06
CA TYR A 317 6.58 3.61 -22.08
C TYR A 317 5.71 4.84 -21.92
N TRP A 318 6.34 6.00 -21.71
CA TRP A 318 5.60 7.25 -21.55
C TRP A 318 4.89 7.68 -22.83
N SER A 319 5.47 7.41 -24.01
CA SER A 319 4.81 7.67 -25.31
C SER A 319 3.56 6.81 -25.51
N GLN A 320 3.54 5.58 -25.00
CA GLN A 320 2.36 4.71 -25.04
C GLN A 320 1.24 5.20 -24.10
N ALA A 321 1.60 5.80 -22.96
CA ALA A 321 0.63 6.42 -22.06
C ALA A 321 0.09 7.75 -22.61
N ASP A 322 0.99 8.59 -23.14
CA ASP A 322 0.68 9.87 -23.77
C ASP A 322 1.83 10.31 -24.70
N ALA A 323 1.53 10.50 -25.99
CA ALA A 323 2.55 10.87 -26.98
C ALA A 323 3.24 12.21 -26.66
N GLY A 324 2.49 13.19 -26.11
CA GLY A 324 3.03 14.49 -25.74
C GLY A 324 3.98 14.39 -24.54
N LEU A 325 3.67 13.52 -23.56
CA LEU A 325 4.56 13.23 -22.45
C LEU A 325 5.90 12.65 -22.92
N GLY A 326 5.87 11.61 -23.74
CA GLY A 326 7.08 10.98 -24.29
C GLY A 326 7.96 11.95 -25.07
N GLN A 327 7.36 12.77 -25.95
CA GLN A 327 8.06 13.77 -26.73
C GLN A 327 8.76 14.82 -25.85
N ARG A 328 8.05 15.35 -24.85
CA ARG A 328 8.57 16.39 -23.96
C ARG A 328 9.67 15.85 -23.04
N LEU A 329 9.56 14.61 -22.60
CA LEU A 329 10.63 13.93 -21.85
C LEU A 329 11.89 13.77 -22.70
N ALA A 330 11.74 13.32 -23.95
CA ALA A 330 12.87 13.18 -24.88
C ALA A 330 13.55 14.52 -25.15
N GLN A 331 12.78 15.60 -25.34
CA GLN A 331 13.31 16.95 -25.50
C GLN A 331 14.10 17.42 -24.27
N LYS A 332 13.59 17.17 -23.06
CA LYS A 332 14.28 17.54 -21.81
C LYS A 332 15.59 16.78 -21.63
N LEU A 333 15.61 15.48 -21.96
CA LEU A 333 16.83 14.67 -21.93
C LEU A 333 17.85 15.10 -22.99
N GLN A 334 17.40 15.47 -24.19
CA GLN A 334 18.27 15.99 -25.23
C GLN A 334 18.92 17.31 -24.82
N ALA A 335 18.13 18.24 -24.25
CA ALA A 335 18.64 19.51 -23.75
C ALA A 335 19.66 19.32 -22.60
N ALA A 336 19.54 18.24 -21.82
CA ALA A 336 20.48 17.88 -20.75
C ALA A 336 21.72 17.11 -21.24
N GLY A 337 21.87 16.87 -22.55
CA GLY A 337 22.98 16.06 -23.09
C GLY A 337 22.90 14.58 -22.74
N ALA A 338 21.71 14.09 -22.41
CA ALA A 338 21.46 12.72 -21.95
C ALA A 338 20.76 11.84 -23.00
N MET A 339 20.67 12.25 -24.27
CA MET A 339 20.06 11.45 -25.36
C MET A 339 21.06 10.74 -26.25
#